data_AF-A0A838USB9-F1
#
_entry.id   AF-A0A838USB9-F1
#
_cell.length_a   1.000
_cell.length_b   1.000
_cell.length_c   1.000
_cell.angle_alpha   90.00
_cell.angle_beta   90.00
_cell.angle_gamma   90.00
#
_symmetry.space_group_name_H-M   'P 1'
#
loop_
_entity.id
_entity.type
_entity.pdbx_description
1 polymer ?
#
loop_
_entity_poly.entity_id
_entity_poly.type
_entity_poly.pdbx_seq_one_letter_code
_entity_poly.pdbx_strand_id
1 'polypeptide(L)'
;GLGVAGFILVTAGSILRDAAGELLDTSLSPEQRQRIMDVVEAIPGVVRVPGIAGRTIGHTILVELHVDLDPKLTVGEGAHIVDAIKEGVLAGEDDVRTVVVEINTDQFEPAALHLMPPPSRAR
;
A
#
# COMPACT_ATOMS: atom_id res chain seq x y z
N GLY A 1 -27.76 12.44 -27.92
CA GLY A 1 -26.40 12.94 -27.64
C GLY A 1 -25.92 12.56 -26.26
N LEU A 2 -26.56 13.08 -25.20
CA LEU A 2 -26.10 12.94 -23.81
C LEU A 2 -26.04 11.49 -23.29
N GLY A 3 -26.98 10.61 -23.65
CA GLY A 3 -26.96 9.20 -23.21
C GLY A 3 -25.75 8.43 -23.77
N VAL A 4 -25.43 8.63 -25.04
CA VAL A 4 -24.26 8.01 -25.69
C VAL A 4 -22.96 8.58 -25.09
N ALA A 5 -22.91 9.89 -24.81
CA ALA A 5 -21.75 10.52 -24.18
C ALA A 5 -21.51 10.00 -22.74
N GLY A 6 -22.56 9.83 -21.93
CA GLY A 6 -22.44 9.25 -20.60
C GLY A 6 -21.97 7.79 -20.64
N PHE A 7 -22.49 7.00 -21.58
CA PHE A 7 -22.06 5.60 -21.77
C PHE A 7 -20.58 5.52 -22.16
N ILE A 8 -20.12 6.41 -23.05
CA ILE A 8 -18.71 6.48 -23.45
C ILE A 8 -17.82 6.90 -22.27
N LEU A 9 -18.23 7.87 -21.44
CA LEU A 9 -17.45 8.31 -20.27
C LEU A 9 -17.31 7.23 -19.20
N VAL A 10 -18.37 6.48 -18.92
CA VAL A 10 -18.33 5.36 -17.97
C VAL A 10 -17.44 4.24 -18.50
N THR A 11 -17.61 3.88 -19.78
CA THR A 11 -16.80 2.85 -20.43
C THR A 11 -15.33 3.26 -20.50
N ALA A 12 -15.03 4.52 -20.84
CA ALA A 12 -13.66 5.05 -20.85
C ALA A 12 -13.03 5.08 -19.46
N GLY A 13 -13.79 5.45 -18.41
CA GLY A 13 -13.33 5.42 -17.02
C GLY A 13 -13.01 4.01 -16.52
N SER A 14 -13.80 3.00 -16.93
CA SER A 14 -13.50 1.59 -16.67
C SER A 14 -12.23 1.17 -17.40
N ILE A 15 -12.15 1.39 -18.71
CA ILE A 15 -10.98 1.02 -19.53
C ILE A 15 -9.70 1.70 -19.02
N LEU A 16 -9.75 2.95 -18.55
CA LEU A 16 -8.60 3.63 -17.94
C LEU A 16 -8.20 3.04 -16.59
N ARG A 17 -9.15 2.63 -15.74
CA ARG A 17 -8.87 1.94 -14.47
C ARG A 17 -8.32 0.54 -14.70
N ASP A 18 -8.88 -0.17 -15.66
CA ASP A 18 -8.50 -1.53 -16.02
C ASP A 18 -7.12 -1.53 -16.69
N ALA A 19 -6.86 -0.63 -17.63
CA ALA A 19 -5.54 -0.47 -18.28
C ALA A 19 -4.45 0.04 -17.32
N ALA A 20 -4.80 0.86 -16.32
CA ALA A 20 -3.89 1.22 -15.23
C ALA A 20 -3.56 0.00 -14.34
N GLY A 21 -4.50 -0.93 -14.18
CA GLY A 21 -4.28 -2.22 -13.53
C GLY A 21 -3.56 -3.26 -14.39
N GLU A 22 -3.66 -3.18 -15.73
CA GLU A 22 -3.13 -4.16 -16.70
C GLU A 22 -1.70 -3.83 -17.17
N LEU A 23 -1.30 -2.55 -17.16
CA LEU A 23 0.10 -2.13 -17.44
C LEU A 23 1.08 -2.46 -16.30
N LEU A 24 0.54 -2.84 -15.14
CA LEU A 24 1.26 -3.37 -13.99
C LEU A 24 0.84 -4.83 -13.87
N ASP A 25 1.63 -5.80 -14.33
CA ASP A 25 1.40 -7.24 -14.10
C ASP A 25 0.92 -7.50 -12.65
N THR A 26 -0.39 -7.53 -12.42
CA THR A 26 -0.94 -7.60 -11.06
C THR A 26 -1.30 -9.05 -10.82
N SER A 27 -0.42 -9.75 -10.10
CA SER A 27 -0.61 -11.15 -9.74
C SER A 27 -1.76 -11.41 -8.77
N LEU A 28 -2.39 -10.35 -8.26
CA LEU A 28 -3.53 -10.43 -7.35
C LEU A 28 -4.82 -10.18 -8.12
N SER A 29 -5.75 -11.12 -8.07
CA SER A 29 -7.13 -10.83 -8.50
C SER A 29 -7.74 -9.70 -7.66
N PRO A 30 -8.74 -8.96 -8.17
CA PRO A 30 -9.43 -7.92 -7.41
C PRO A 30 -9.96 -8.41 -6.05
N GLU A 31 -10.43 -9.66 -6.00
CA GLU A 31 -10.95 -10.28 -4.79
C GLU A 31 -9.82 -10.59 -3.78
N GLN A 32 -8.69 -11.15 -4.24
CA GLN A 32 -7.51 -11.36 -3.38
C GLN A 32 -6.98 -10.04 -2.84
N ARG A 33 -6.89 -9.04 -3.71
CA ARG A 33 -6.48 -7.69 -3.34
C ARG A 33 -7.38 -7.16 -2.22
N GLN A 34 -8.70 -7.23 -2.39
CA GLN A 34 -9.63 -6.72 -1.39
C GLN A 34 -9.53 -7.48 -0.07
N ARG A 35 -9.42 -8.81 -0.09
CA ARG A 35 -9.23 -9.60 1.15
C ARG A 35 -7.96 -9.24 1.90
N ILE A 36 -6.84 -9.08 1.18
CA ILE A 36 -5.59 -8.62 1.78
C ILE A 36 -5.77 -7.24 2.42
N MET A 37 -6.41 -6.31 1.71
CA MET A 37 -6.68 -4.97 2.24
C MET A 37 -7.53 -5.03 3.51
N ASP A 38 -8.62 -5.80 3.51
CA ASP A 38 -9.51 -5.96 4.67
C ASP A 38 -8.76 -6.52 5.90
N VAL A 39 -7.87 -7.48 5.69
CA VAL A 39 -7.02 -8.05 6.75
C VAL A 39 -6.07 -7.00 7.31
N VAL A 40 -5.42 -6.22 6.45
CA VAL A 40 -4.44 -5.21 6.86
C VAL A 40 -5.12 -4.02 7.57
N GLU A 41 -6.25 -3.54 7.04
CA GLU A 41 -7.01 -2.42 7.63
C GLU A 41 -7.65 -2.79 8.98
N ALA A 42 -7.85 -4.07 9.27
CA ALA A 42 -8.35 -4.53 10.57
C ALA A 42 -7.28 -4.49 11.69
N ILE A 43 -6.00 -4.30 11.36
CA ILE A 43 -4.90 -4.30 12.34
C ILE A 43 -4.84 -2.96 13.08
N PRO A 44 -4.94 -2.93 14.41
CA PRO A 44 -4.84 -1.70 15.19
C PRO A 44 -3.53 -0.95 14.93
N GLY A 45 -3.64 0.36 14.68
CA GLY A 45 -2.50 1.22 14.39
C GLY A 45 -2.23 1.40 12.89
N VAL A 46 -2.87 0.62 12.01
CA VAL A 46 -2.94 0.93 10.57
C VAL A 46 -3.98 2.03 10.35
N VAL A 47 -3.56 3.13 9.72
CA VAL A 47 -4.42 4.28 9.40
C VAL A 47 -4.94 4.16 7.98
N ARG A 48 -4.10 3.70 7.05
CA ARG A 48 -4.42 3.61 5.62
C ARG A 48 -3.47 2.65 4.91
N VAL A 49 -3.92 2.05 3.82
CA VAL A 49 -3.09 1.24 2.91
C VAL A 49 -3.13 1.86 1.51
N PRO A 50 -2.20 2.78 1.17
CA PRO A 50 -2.31 3.56 -0.06
C PRO A 50 -2.10 2.75 -1.35
N GLY A 51 -1.41 1.61 -1.22
CA GLY A 51 -1.01 0.80 -2.36
C GLY A 51 -0.75 -0.64 -1.97
N ILE A 52 -1.13 -1.53 -2.89
CA ILE A 52 -0.81 -2.94 -2.86
C ILE A 52 -0.46 -3.37 -4.28
N ALA A 53 0.64 -4.11 -4.42
CA ALA A 53 1.06 -4.71 -5.66
C ALA A 53 1.36 -6.19 -5.44
N GLY A 54 1.01 -7.03 -6.41
CA GLY A 54 1.33 -8.45 -6.43
C GLY A 54 2.24 -8.76 -7.60
N ARG A 55 3.28 -9.56 -7.38
CA ARG A 55 4.21 -10.02 -8.42
C ARG A 55 4.38 -11.53 -8.37
N THR A 56 4.26 -12.19 -9.50
CA THR A 56 4.40 -13.65 -9.59
C THR A 56 5.87 -13.99 -9.73
N ILE A 57 6.37 -14.83 -8.84
CA ILE A 57 7.72 -15.35 -8.86
C ILE A 57 7.63 -16.88 -8.89
N GLY A 58 7.82 -17.47 -10.06
CA GLY A 58 7.62 -18.91 -10.26
C GLY A 58 6.16 -19.31 -10.02
N HIS A 59 5.90 -20.08 -8.96
CA HIS A 59 4.56 -20.57 -8.58
C HIS A 59 3.99 -19.85 -7.34
N THR A 60 4.59 -18.74 -6.93
CA THR A 60 4.16 -17.98 -5.76
C THR A 60 3.96 -16.51 -6.11
N ILE A 61 3.20 -15.82 -5.28
CA ILE A 61 3.03 -14.38 -5.31
C ILE A 61 3.87 -13.73 -4.20
N LEU A 62 4.60 -12.69 -4.58
CA LEU A 62 5.17 -11.68 -3.70
C LEU A 62 4.14 -10.54 -3.60
N VAL A 63 3.81 -10.12 -2.38
CA VAL A 63 2.94 -8.96 -2.14
C VAL A 63 3.77 -7.82 -1.57
N GLU A 64 3.68 -6.65 -2.18
CA GLU A 64 4.24 -5.38 -1.72
C GLU A 64 3.09 -4.50 -1.20
N LEU A 65 3.18 -4.08 0.06
CA LEU A 65 2.18 -3.23 0.73
C LEU A 65 2.80 -1.91 1.13
N HIS A 66 2.14 -0.81 0.82
CA HIS A 66 2.44 0.49 1.39
C HIS A 66 1.41 0.78 2.48
N VAL A 67 1.87 1.17 3.66
CA VAL A 67 1.00 1.33 4.84
C VAL A 67 1.34 2.62 5.57
N ASP A 68 0.31 3.36 5.96
CA ASP A 68 0.41 4.48 6.89
C ASP A 68 0.03 3.99 8.28
N LEU A 69 0.89 4.23 9.27
CA LEU A 69 0.65 3.89 10.66
C LEU A 69 0.31 5.14 11.49
N ASP A 70 -0.26 4.97 12.68
CA ASP A 70 -0.48 6.08 13.61
C ASP A 70 0.88 6.73 13.96
N PRO A 71 1.06 8.05 13.72
CA PRO A 71 2.33 8.74 13.94
C PRO A 71 2.75 8.78 15.42
N LYS A 72 1.86 8.43 16.35
CA LYS A 72 2.18 8.34 17.79
C LYS A 72 2.87 7.03 18.18
N LEU A 73 2.89 6.04 17.28
CA LEU A 73 3.53 4.76 17.53
C LEU A 73 5.05 4.92 17.59
N THR A 74 5.65 4.21 18.53
CA THR A 74 7.09 4.01 18.56
C THR A 74 7.54 3.11 17.41
N VAL A 75 8.82 3.18 17.06
CA VAL A 75 9.42 2.30 16.04
C VAL A 75 9.21 0.82 16.36
N GLY A 76 9.25 0.45 17.65
CA GLY A 76 9.02 -0.92 18.10
C GLY A 76 7.58 -1.38 17.89
N GLU A 77 6.59 -0.54 18.21
CA GLU A 77 5.17 -0.84 17.95
C GLU A 77 4.90 -0.94 16.44
N GLY A 78 5.53 -0.08 15.63
CA GLY A 78 5.47 -0.17 14.17
C GLY A 78 6.00 -1.50 13.64
N ALA A 79 7.11 -2.00 14.19
CA ALA A 79 7.65 -3.32 13.82
C ALA A 79 6.67 -4.46 14.15
N HIS A 80 6.01 -4.41 15.31
CA HIS A 80 4.98 -5.39 15.67
C HIS A 80 3.78 -5.36 14.72
N ILE A 81 3.35 -4.18 14.27
CA ILE A 81 2.28 -4.06 13.28
C ILE A 81 2.71 -4.64 11.93
N VAL A 82 3.95 -4.39 11.50
CA VAL A 82 4.50 -4.98 10.27
C VAL A 82 4.50 -6.51 10.33
N ASP A 83 4.87 -7.08 11.47
CA ASP A 83 4.85 -8.54 11.66
C ASP A 83 3.41 -9.08 11.62
N ALA A 84 2.47 -8.42 12.30
CA ALA A 84 1.05 -8.78 12.26
C ALA A 84 0.47 -8.71 10.84
N ILE A 85 0.86 -7.71 10.04
CA ILE A 85 0.48 -7.60 8.64
C ILE A 85 0.99 -8.81 7.85
N LYS A 86 2.27 -9.13 7.97
CA LYS A 86 2.87 -10.27 7.26
C LYS A 86 2.18 -11.57 7.62
N GLU A 87 1.96 -11.82 8.91
CA GLU A 87 1.29 -13.02 9.40
C GLU A 87 -0.14 -13.11 8.89
N GLY A 88 -0.92 -12.02 8.99
CA GLY A 88 -2.31 -11.99 8.53
C GLY A 88 -2.44 -12.26 7.03
N VAL A 89 -1.58 -11.66 6.22
CA VAL A 89 -1.60 -11.85 4.75
C VAL A 89 -1.18 -13.26 4.37
N LEU A 90 -0.11 -13.79 4.97
CA LEU A 90 0.36 -15.15 4.70
C LEU A 90 -0.64 -16.22 5.16
N ALA A 91 -1.42 -15.95 6.21
CA ALA A 91 -2.46 -16.86 6.68
C ALA A 91 -3.75 -16.78 5.85
N GLY A 92 -4.01 -15.66 5.19
CA GLY A 92 -5.24 -15.42 4.42
C GLY A 92 -5.17 -15.82 2.94
N GLU A 93 -3.97 -15.94 2.36
CA GLU A 93 -3.79 -16.18 0.93
C GLU A 93 -2.70 -17.24 0.66
N ASP A 94 -3.11 -18.46 0.30
CA ASP A 94 -2.21 -19.64 0.15
C ASP A 94 -1.12 -19.48 -0.91
N ASP A 95 -1.39 -18.69 -1.95
CA ASP A 95 -0.48 -18.45 -3.08
C ASP A 95 0.58 -17.38 -2.76
N VAL A 96 0.44 -16.66 -1.64
CA VAL A 96 1.39 -15.64 -1.19
C VAL A 96 2.44 -16.28 -0.29
N ARG A 97 3.73 -16.15 -0.65
CA ARG A 97 4.86 -16.65 0.17
C ARG A 97 5.72 -15.56 0.78
N THR A 98 5.70 -14.38 0.19
CA THR A 98 6.52 -13.26 0.64
C THR A 98 5.68 -12.00 0.70
N VAL A 99 5.78 -11.29 1.82
CA VAL A 99 5.10 -10.01 2.03
C VAL A 99 6.14 -8.97 2.43
N VAL A 100 6.22 -7.90 1.65
CA VAL A 100 7.07 -6.74 1.90
C VAL A 100 6.17 -5.60 2.30
N VAL A 101 6.48 -4.96 3.44
CA VAL A 101 5.71 -3.85 3.98
C VAL A 101 6.60 -2.63 4.01
N GLU A 102 6.20 -1.58 3.30
CA GLU A 102 6.81 -0.27 3.32
C GLU A 102 5.93 0.67 4.16
N ILE A 103 6.52 1.26 5.21
CA ILE A 103 5.84 2.26 6.02
C ILE A 103 6.08 3.63 5.38
N ASN A 104 5.01 4.31 4.98
CA ASN A 104 5.14 5.68 4.51
C ASN A 104 5.49 6.60 5.69
N THR A 105 6.58 7.35 5.52
CA THR A 105 7.09 8.29 6.52
C THR A 105 6.85 9.75 6.16
N ASP A 106 6.11 10.04 5.09
CA ASP A 106 5.82 11.40 4.62
C ASP A 106 5.05 12.26 5.64
N GLN A 107 4.49 11.64 6.68
CA GLN A 107 3.86 12.33 7.82
C GLN A 107 4.81 12.61 8.99
N PHE A 108 6.04 12.09 8.97
CA PHE A 108 7.08 12.43 9.95
C PHE A 108 7.88 13.61 9.42
N GLU A 109 7.33 14.82 9.53
CA GLU A 109 8.19 16.02 9.64
C GLU A 109 8.80 15.98 11.04
N PRO A 110 10.09 15.65 11.22
CA PRO A 110 10.68 15.74 12.54
C PRO A 110 10.67 17.22 12.93
N ALA A 111 9.90 17.57 13.96
CA ALA A 111 9.86 18.92 14.52
C ALA A 111 11.27 19.49 14.85
N ALA A 112 12.27 18.62 14.94
CA ALA A 112 13.67 18.95 15.12
C ALA A 112 14.34 19.63 13.90
N LEU A 113 13.90 19.40 12.66
CA LEU A 113 14.56 19.99 11.49
C LEU A 113 14.29 21.49 11.35
N HIS A 114 13.15 21.97 11.85
CA HIS A 114 12.76 23.38 11.81
C HIS A 114 13.54 24.27 12.79
N LEU A 115 14.26 23.66 13.74
CA LEU A 115 15.05 24.37 14.77
C LEU A 115 16.56 24.39 14.47
N MET A 116 17.02 23.75 13.39
CA MET A 116 18.43 23.79 13.02
C MET A 116 18.70 25.08 12.23
N PRO A 117 19.54 26.01 12.73
CA PRO A 117 20.01 27.11 11.90
C PRO A 117 20.72 26.53 10.66
N PRO A 118 20.60 27.18 9.50
CA PRO A 118 21.23 26.71 8.27
C PRO A 118 22.73 26.48 8.53
N PRO A 119 23.32 25.37 8.02
CA PRO A 119 24.73 25.09 8.25
C PRO A 119 25.55 26.29 7.78
N SER A 120 26.27 26.90 8.73
CA SER A 120 27.17 28.00 8.43
C SER A 120 28.16 27.49 7.40
N ARG A 121 28.11 28.02 6.17
CA ARG A 121 29.13 27.75 5.16
C ARG A 121 30.49 28.12 5.78
N ALA A 122 31.27 27.12 6.12
CA ALA A 122 32.65 27.30 6.53
C ALA A 122 33.45 27.64 5.27
N ARG A 123 33.67 28.95 5.08
CA ARG A 123 34.57 29.64 4.15
C ARG A 123 34.38 29.43 2.65
#